data_AF-A0A954NQ23-F1
#
_entry.id   AF-A0A954NQ23-F1
#
_cell.length_a   1.000
_cell.length_b   1.000
_cell.length_c   1.000
_cell.angle_alpha   90.00
_cell.angle_beta   90.00
_cell.angle_gamma   90.00
#
_symmetry.space_group_name_H-M   'P 1'
#
loop_
_entity.id
_entity.type
_entity.pdbx_description
1 polymer ?
#
loop_
_entity_poly.entity_id
_entity_poly.type
_entity_poly.pdbx_seq_one_letter_code
_entity_poly.pdbx_strand_id
1 'polypeptide(L)'
;LADLRDEKDSRREKVVEFLQRFAQTAFRRPLTDSERSVLDQMSTVDEASDEAVVRRVVLYVLSSPYFLYVDLTPPSQAPTAYTVASRLSFALWDSLPDAELLAAAERDELLGVEQLERQARRMLADPKSRQKLQGFFAGWLEIGQRDLAKDKDLFPEFDEAVVADLRESLEQFLDQIVWSDAS
;
A
#
# COMPACT_ATOMS: atom_id res chain seq x y z
N LEU A 1 9.31 9.61 -42.67
CA LEU A 1 9.74 8.31 -42.10
C LEU A 1 10.76 8.47 -40.98
N ALA A 2 11.66 9.46 -41.01
CA ALA A 2 12.53 9.78 -39.87
C ALA A 2 11.76 10.35 -38.66
N ASP A 3 10.82 11.28 -38.87
CA ASP A 3 9.99 11.87 -37.79
C ASP A 3 9.19 10.86 -36.96
N LEU A 4 8.59 9.85 -37.61
CA LEU A 4 7.78 8.83 -36.93
C LEU A 4 8.62 7.87 -36.08
N ARG A 5 9.93 7.78 -36.34
CA ARG A 5 10.85 6.91 -35.61
C ARG A 5 11.34 7.60 -34.34
N ASP A 6 11.69 8.90 -34.41
CA ASP A 6 12.04 9.70 -33.24
C ASP A 6 10.86 9.82 -32.24
N GLU A 7 9.63 9.96 -32.74
CA GLU A 7 8.44 10.02 -31.88
C GLU A 7 8.15 8.67 -31.19
N LYS A 8 8.39 7.55 -31.89
CA LYS A 8 8.23 6.21 -31.34
C LYS A 8 9.31 5.86 -30.32
N ASP A 9 10.57 6.24 -30.59
CA ASP A 9 11.69 6.04 -29.68
C ASP A 9 11.52 6.89 -28.41
N SER A 10 11.10 8.15 -28.54
CA SER A 10 10.76 9.01 -27.38
C SER A 10 9.59 8.45 -26.55
N ARG A 11 8.58 7.86 -27.21
CA ARG A 11 7.47 7.19 -26.50
C ARG A 11 7.96 5.97 -25.74
N ARG A 12 8.83 5.17 -26.34
CA ARG A 12 9.38 3.95 -25.73
C ARG A 12 10.21 4.29 -24.49
N GLU A 13 11.03 5.33 -24.55
CA GLU A 13 11.80 5.82 -23.40
C GLU A 13 10.89 6.21 -22.22
N LYS A 14 9.80 6.93 -22.48
CA LYS A 14 8.82 7.30 -21.44
C LYS A 14 8.14 6.09 -20.81
N VAL A 15 7.86 5.05 -21.60
CA VAL A 15 7.32 3.78 -21.09
C VAL A 15 8.33 3.11 -20.16
N VAL A 16 9.60 3.04 -20.54
CA VAL A 16 10.66 2.46 -19.69
C VAL A 16 10.78 3.24 -18.39
N GLU A 17 10.84 4.56 -18.45
CA GLU A 17 10.93 5.41 -17.26
C GLU A 17 9.73 5.22 -16.33
N PHE A 18 8.51 5.18 -16.87
CA PHE A 18 7.31 4.87 -16.12
C PHE A 18 7.40 3.52 -15.43
N LEU A 19 7.85 2.48 -16.13
CA LEU A 19 7.95 1.12 -15.59
C LEU A 19 9.01 1.01 -14.49
N GLN A 20 10.12 1.74 -14.59
CA GLN A 20 11.10 1.84 -13.51
C GLN A 20 10.53 2.52 -12.28
N ARG A 21 9.80 3.64 -12.44
CA ARG A 21 9.12 4.32 -11.31
C ARG A 21 8.03 3.44 -10.69
N PHE A 22 7.28 2.72 -11.50
CA PHE A 22 6.30 1.74 -11.05
C PHE A 22 6.96 0.65 -10.20
N ALA A 23 8.07 0.06 -10.67
CA ALA A 23 8.80 -0.95 -9.92
C ALA A 23 9.38 -0.42 -8.60
N GLN A 24 9.96 0.79 -8.59
CA GLN A 24 10.42 1.45 -7.36
C GLN A 24 9.29 1.63 -6.34
N THR A 25 8.13 2.09 -6.82
CA THR A 25 6.93 2.29 -5.99
C THR A 25 6.42 0.96 -5.44
N ALA A 26 6.34 -0.07 -6.28
CA ALA A 26 5.88 -1.40 -5.92
C ALA A 26 6.81 -2.08 -4.89
N PHE A 27 8.13 -1.93 -5.06
CA PHE A 27 9.13 -2.49 -4.15
C PHE A 27 9.42 -1.59 -2.94
N ARG A 28 8.89 -0.36 -2.93
CA ARG A 28 8.97 0.61 -1.82
C ARG A 28 10.40 1.00 -1.45
N ARG A 29 11.32 0.89 -2.41
CA ARG A 29 12.74 1.25 -2.29
C ARG A 29 13.33 1.58 -3.66
N PRO A 30 14.48 2.26 -3.72
CA PRO A 30 15.26 2.37 -4.93
C PRO A 30 15.58 1.00 -5.53
N LEU A 31 15.52 0.90 -6.85
CA LEU A 31 15.97 -0.29 -7.57
C LEU A 31 17.49 -0.40 -7.50
N THR A 32 17.99 -1.63 -7.41
CA THR A 32 19.41 -1.89 -7.66
C THR A 32 19.72 -1.71 -9.14
N ASP A 33 21.00 -1.54 -9.47
CA ASP A 33 21.44 -1.44 -10.88
C ASP A 33 21.12 -2.72 -11.67
N SER A 34 21.18 -3.88 -11.01
CA SER A 34 20.78 -5.16 -11.60
C SER A 34 19.29 -5.20 -11.90
N GLU A 35 18.43 -4.72 -11.00
CA GLU A 35 16.99 -4.67 -11.21
C GLU A 35 16.62 -3.72 -12.35
N ARG A 36 17.24 -2.53 -12.41
CA ARG A 36 17.06 -1.61 -13.55
C ARG A 36 17.45 -2.27 -14.87
N SER A 37 18.63 -2.88 -14.92
CA SER A 37 19.12 -3.55 -16.13
C SER A 37 18.18 -4.66 -16.60
N VAL A 38 17.62 -5.45 -15.68
CA VAL A 38 16.62 -6.47 -16.02
C VAL A 38 15.35 -5.86 -16.60
N LEU A 39 14.83 -4.78 -16.01
CA LEU A 39 13.64 -4.08 -16.52
C LEU A 39 13.89 -3.46 -17.90
N ASP A 40 15.07 -2.88 -18.11
CA ASP A 40 15.46 -2.29 -19.39
C ASP A 40 15.53 -3.38 -20.47
N GLN A 41 16.19 -4.51 -20.20
CA GLN A 41 16.26 -5.64 -21.11
C GLN A 41 14.88 -6.22 -21.45
N MET A 42 13.96 -6.28 -20.48
CA MET A 42 12.58 -6.71 -20.74
C MET A 42 11.83 -5.72 -21.64
N SER A 43 12.26 -4.46 -21.66
CA SER A 43 11.64 -3.36 -22.39
C SER A 43 12.30 -3.07 -23.73
N THR A 44 13.44 -3.66 -24.07
CA THR A 44 14.14 -3.46 -25.37
C THR A 44 13.87 -4.57 -26.39
N VAL A 45 12.86 -5.43 -26.16
CA VAL A 45 12.50 -6.47 -27.14
C VAL A 45 11.87 -5.79 -28.37
N ASP A 46 12.63 -5.72 -29.47
CA ASP A 46 12.35 -4.91 -30.68
C ASP A 46 11.00 -5.20 -31.37
N GLU A 47 10.47 -6.41 -31.22
CA GLU A 47 9.19 -6.81 -31.84
C GLU A 47 7.98 -6.65 -30.91
N ALA A 48 8.17 -6.33 -29.63
CA ALA A 48 7.08 -6.24 -28.67
C ALA A 48 6.39 -4.87 -28.72
N SER A 49 5.05 -4.87 -28.81
CA SER A 49 4.25 -3.65 -28.64
C SER A 49 4.46 -3.05 -27.24
N ASP A 50 4.21 -1.75 -27.08
CA ASP A 50 4.32 -1.09 -25.77
C ASP A 50 3.39 -1.72 -24.73
N GLU A 51 2.19 -2.12 -25.15
CA GLU A 51 1.25 -2.85 -24.29
C GLU A 51 1.82 -4.19 -23.83
N ALA A 52 2.45 -4.96 -24.74
CA ALA A 52 3.06 -6.23 -24.40
C ALA A 52 4.21 -6.05 -23.40
N VAL A 53 5.00 -4.99 -23.54
CA VAL A 53 6.08 -4.66 -22.60
C VAL A 53 5.56 -4.22 -21.24
N VAL A 54 4.58 -3.31 -21.21
CA VAL A 54 3.93 -2.91 -19.96
C VAL A 54 3.35 -4.12 -19.24
N ARG A 55 2.59 -4.97 -19.94
CA ARG A 55 2.01 -6.19 -19.37
C ARG A 55 3.08 -7.11 -18.80
N ARG A 56 4.18 -7.33 -19.54
CA ARG A 56 5.28 -8.20 -19.11
C ARG A 56 5.95 -7.68 -17.85
N VAL A 57 6.31 -6.39 -17.82
CA VAL A 57 6.99 -5.79 -16.67
C VAL A 57 6.08 -5.71 -15.46
N VAL A 58 4.81 -5.33 -15.65
CA VAL A 58 3.83 -5.30 -14.55
C VAL A 58 3.67 -6.69 -13.94
N LEU A 59 3.50 -7.74 -14.76
CA LEU A 59 3.42 -9.12 -14.24
C LEU A 59 4.69 -9.54 -13.50
N TYR A 60 5.87 -9.19 -14.01
CA TYR A 60 7.13 -9.47 -13.35
C TYR A 60 7.23 -8.80 -11.97
N VAL A 61 6.90 -7.51 -11.89
CA VAL A 61 6.93 -6.74 -10.64
C VAL A 61 5.90 -7.28 -9.64
N LEU A 62 4.65 -7.52 -10.06
CA LEU A 62 3.58 -8.00 -9.19
C LEU A 62 3.78 -9.46 -8.72
N SER A 63 4.60 -10.24 -9.44
CA SER A 63 4.95 -11.61 -9.04
C SER A 63 6.24 -11.68 -8.21
N SER A 64 6.94 -10.55 -8.03
CA SER A 64 8.18 -10.49 -7.27
C SER A 64 7.92 -10.63 -5.76
N PRO A 65 8.76 -11.36 -5.02
CA PRO A 65 8.72 -11.37 -3.55
C PRO A 65 8.77 -9.95 -2.95
N TYR A 66 9.51 -9.03 -3.57
CA TYR A 66 9.62 -7.64 -3.10
C TYR A 66 8.30 -6.87 -3.17
N PHE A 67 7.37 -7.30 -4.03
CA PHE A 67 6.01 -6.77 -4.05
C PHE A 67 5.12 -7.51 -3.04
N LEU A 68 5.12 -8.85 -3.11
CA LEU A 68 4.20 -9.73 -2.37
C LEU A 68 4.38 -9.68 -0.85
N TYR A 69 5.61 -9.46 -0.37
CA TYR A 69 5.92 -9.38 1.05
C TYR A 69 6.24 -7.94 1.44
N VAL A 70 5.69 -7.50 2.56
CA VAL A 70 5.99 -6.18 3.14
C VAL A 70 7.46 -6.08 3.54
N ASP A 71 8.04 -7.19 3.99
CA ASP A 71 9.41 -7.26 4.42
C ASP A 71 10.02 -8.63 4.11
N LEU A 72 11.21 -8.61 3.53
CA LEU A 72 12.03 -9.78 3.21
C LEU A 72 13.34 -9.83 4.01
N THR A 73 13.52 -8.89 4.94
CA THR A 73 14.70 -8.82 5.80
C THR A 73 14.72 -10.06 6.70
N PRO A 74 15.78 -10.90 6.64
CA PRO A 74 15.89 -12.06 7.52
C PRO A 74 15.94 -11.61 9.00
N PRO A 75 15.42 -12.42 9.94
CA PRO A 75 15.48 -12.08 11.37
C PRO A 75 16.90 -11.86 11.92
N SER A 76 17.92 -12.41 11.25
CA SER A 76 19.33 -12.24 11.59
C SER A 76 19.95 -10.92 11.12
N GLN A 77 19.22 -10.11 10.36
CA GLN A 77 19.69 -8.84 9.80
C GLN A 77 18.87 -7.67 10.34
N ALA A 78 19.55 -6.54 10.57
CA ALA A 78 18.87 -5.31 10.94
C ALA A 78 18.00 -4.79 9.77
N PRO A 79 16.79 -4.28 10.04
CA PRO A 79 15.96 -3.70 8.99
C PRO A 79 16.61 -2.43 8.44
N THR A 80 16.47 -2.22 7.14
CA THR A 80 16.82 -0.94 6.50
C THR A 80 15.77 0.13 6.82
N ALA A 81 16.09 1.41 6.62
CA ALA A 81 15.12 2.48 6.79
C ALA A 81 13.91 2.34 5.86
N TYR A 82 14.09 1.83 4.63
CA TYR A 82 12.99 1.50 3.70
C TYR A 82 12.11 0.35 4.21
N THR A 83 12.71 -0.66 4.84
CA THR A 83 11.98 -1.73 5.51
C THR A 83 11.11 -1.16 6.64
N VAL A 84 11.67 -0.26 7.45
CA VAL A 84 10.95 0.41 8.55
C VAL A 84 9.80 1.26 8.00
N ALA A 85 10.03 2.05 6.95
CA ALA A 85 8.98 2.83 6.26
C ALA A 85 7.83 1.93 5.78
N SER A 86 8.15 0.83 5.10
CA SER A 86 7.15 -0.11 4.59
C SER A 86 6.34 -0.75 5.71
N ARG A 87 7.01 -1.23 6.77
CA ARG A 87 6.32 -1.80 7.94
C ARG A 87 5.39 -0.78 8.58
N LEU A 88 5.82 0.46 8.73
CA LEU A 88 5.04 1.53 9.33
C LEU A 88 3.81 1.89 8.46
N SER A 89 3.98 1.99 7.15
CA SER A 89 2.88 2.33 6.23
C SER A 89 1.80 1.26 6.18
N PHE A 90 2.17 -0.01 6.13
CA PHE A 90 1.19 -1.11 6.17
C PHE A 90 0.55 -1.27 7.55
N ALA A 91 1.31 -1.07 8.63
CA ALA A 91 0.78 -1.14 9.99
C ALA A 91 -0.27 -0.06 10.25
N LEU A 92 0.00 1.20 9.85
CA LEU A 92 -0.85 2.34 10.18
C LEU A 92 -1.89 2.70 9.11
N TRP A 93 -1.63 2.42 7.84
CA TRP A 93 -2.46 2.87 6.71
C TRP A 93 -2.91 1.76 5.77
N ASP A 94 -2.44 0.51 5.91
CA ASP A 94 -2.66 -0.55 4.92
C ASP A 94 -2.28 -0.14 3.48
N SER A 95 -1.32 0.77 3.35
CA SER A 95 -1.00 1.43 2.11
C SER A 95 0.50 1.60 1.92
N LEU A 96 0.89 2.03 0.73
CA LEU A 96 2.27 2.35 0.40
C LEU A 96 2.78 3.53 1.24
N PRO A 97 4.09 3.57 1.56
CA PRO A 97 4.69 4.73 2.20
C PRO A 97 4.54 5.95 1.29
N ASP A 98 4.20 7.10 1.86
CA ASP A 98 4.13 8.35 1.11
C ASP A 98 5.51 8.92 0.82
N ALA A 99 5.56 9.98 0.01
CA ALA A 99 6.81 10.60 -0.40
C ALA A 99 7.62 11.13 0.79
N GLU A 100 6.95 11.67 1.82
CA GLU A 100 7.62 12.16 3.02
C GLU A 100 8.31 11.02 3.79
N LEU A 101 7.61 9.90 3.99
CA LEU A 101 8.15 8.74 4.69
C LEU A 101 9.29 8.08 3.89
N LEU A 102 9.17 8.00 2.56
CA LEU A 102 10.24 7.50 1.69
C LEU A 102 11.47 8.42 1.71
N ALA A 103 11.28 9.74 1.72
CA ALA A 103 12.40 10.68 1.82
C ALA A 103 13.12 10.60 3.18
N ALA A 104 12.39 10.34 4.27
CA ALA A 104 12.99 10.07 5.57
C ALA A 104 13.76 8.73 5.56
N ALA A 105 13.23 7.71 4.88
CA ALA A 105 13.92 6.43 4.70
C ALA A 105 15.22 6.59 3.90
N GLU A 106 15.20 7.40 2.85
CA GLU A 106 16.38 7.66 2.01
C GLU A 106 17.54 8.28 2.80
N ARG A 107 17.24 9.08 3.83
CA ARG A 107 18.23 9.71 4.72
C ARG A 107 18.58 8.86 5.95
N ASP A 108 18.16 7.60 5.99
CA ASP A 108 18.29 6.67 7.13
C ASP A 108 17.70 7.21 8.46
N GLU A 109 16.85 8.24 8.39
CA GLU A 109 16.30 8.92 9.56
C GLU A 109 15.40 8.00 10.39
N LEU A 110 14.70 7.07 9.74
CA LEU A 110 13.76 6.15 10.38
C LEU A 110 14.43 5.07 11.25
N LEU A 111 15.76 4.99 11.26
CA LEU A 111 16.51 4.14 12.18
C LEU A 111 16.65 4.79 13.57
N GLY A 112 16.41 6.10 13.67
CA GLY A 112 16.34 6.83 14.93
C GLY A 112 14.94 6.83 15.52
N VAL A 113 14.82 6.55 16.83
CA VAL A 113 13.53 6.47 17.53
C VAL A 113 12.73 7.78 17.44
N GLU A 114 13.40 8.93 17.58
CA GLU A 114 12.74 10.25 17.53
C GLU A 114 12.06 10.53 16.18
N GLN A 115 12.76 10.25 15.08
CA GLN A 115 12.27 10.40 13.71
C GLN A 115 11.17 9.41 13.39
N LEU A 116 11.33 8.16 13.83
CA LEU A 116 10.31 7.13 13.70
C LEU A 116 9.02 7.54 14.43
N GLU A 117 9.13 8.01 15.68
CA GLU A 117 7.99 8.44 16.48
C GLU A 117 7.29 9.66 15.84
N ARG A 118 8.06 10.65 15.38
CA ARG A 118 7.48 11.80 14.69
C ARG A 118 6.68 11.38 13.45
N GLN A 119 7.26 10.51 12.62
CA GLN A 119 6.55 10.02 11.43
C GLN A 119 5.32 9.20 11.79
N ALA A 120 5.40 8.33 12.80
CA ALA A 120 4.24 7.58 13.28
C ALA A 120 3.11 8.49 13.78
N ARG A 121 3.42 9.54 14.56
CA ARG A 121 2.42 10.52 15.04
C ARG A 121 1.78 11.29 13.91
N ARG A 122 2.56 11.74 12.92
CA ARG A 122 2.05 12.38 11.71
C ARG A 122 1.08 11.44 10.98
N MET A 123 1.47 10.18 10.80
CA MET A 123 0.65 9.20 10.10
C MET A 123 -0.64 8.87 10.84
N LEU A 124 -0.62 8.78 12.17
CA LEU A 124 -1.80 8.56 13.00
C LEU A 124 -2.82 9.71 12.91
N ALA A 125 -2.37 10.93 12.61
CA ALA A 125 -3.25 12.07 12.38
C ALA A 125 -3.91 12.08 10.99
N ASP A 126 -3.43 11.25 10.06
CA ASP A 126 -3.97 11.15 8.70
C ASP A 126 -5.28 10.33 8.68
N PRO A 127 -6.29 10.72 7.87
CA PRO A 127 -7.54 9.97 7.72
C PRO A 127 -7.39 8.48 7.38
N LYS A 128 -6.30 8.08 6.71
CA LYS A 128 -6.01 6.66 6.41
C LYS A 128 -5.89 5.82 7.68
N SER A 129 -5.36 6.38 8.78
CA SER A 129 -5.28 5.66 10.05
C SER A 129 -6.65 5.40 10.67
N ARG A 130 -7.64 6.28 10.46
CA ARG A 130 -9.04 6.03 10.85
C ARG A 130 -9.59 4.81 10.12
N GLN A 131 -9.43 4.76 8.81
CA GLN A 131 -9.88 3.61 7.98
C GLN A 131 -9.19 2.31 8.40
N LYS A 132 -7.89 2.34 8.70
CA LYS A 132 -7.16 1.16 9.19
C LYS A 132 -7.75 0.62 10.48
N LEU A 133 -8.03 1.51 11.44
CA LEU A 133 -8.60 1.11 12.74
C LEU A 133 -10.02 0.57 12.60
N GLN A 134 -10.85 1.17 11.76
CA GLN A 134 -12.18 0.63 11.45
C GLN A 134 -12.09 -0.81 10.92
N GLY A 135 -11.20 -1.06 9.95
CA GLY A 135 -10.97 -2.42 9.43
C GLY A 135 -10.44 -3.40 10.48
N PHE A 136 -9.54 -2.95 11.36
CA PHE A 136 -9.06 -3.75 12.49
C PHE A 136 -10.20 -4.16 13.42
N PHE A 137 -11.04 -3.22 13.85
CA PHE A 137 -12.17 -3.52 14.74
C PHE A 137 -13.23 -4.37 14.05
N ALA A 138 -13.52 -4.14 12.77
CA ALA A 138 -14.45 -4.97 12.02
C ALA A 138 -14.00 -6.43 11.94
N GLY A 139 -12.69 -6.67 11.77
CA GLY A 139 -12.10 -8.01 11.82
C GLY A 139 -12.10 -8.61 13.22
N TRP A 140 -11.64 -7.85 14.22
CA TRP A 140 -11.53 -8.32 15.61
C TRP A 140 -12.89 -8.64 16.25
N LEU A 141 -13.92 -7.85 15.92
CA LEU A 141 -15.30 -8.03 16.40
C LEU A 141 -16.15 -8.91 15.47
N GLU A 142 -15.58 -9.43 14.37
CA GLU A 142 -16.25 -10.31 13.40
C GLU A 142 -17.53 -9.70 12.76
N ILE A 143 -17.60 -8.37 12.61
CA ILE A 143 -18.81 -7.61 12.20
C ILE A 143 -19.32 -8.01 10.79
N GLY A 144 -18.42 -8.47 9.92
CA GLY A 144 -18.73 -8.85 8.54
C GLY A 144 -18.91 -10.35 8.27
N GLN A 145 -18.60 -11.23 9.23
CA GLN A 145 -18.61 -12.68 9.00
C GLN A 145 -19.88 -13.39 9.46
N ARG A 146 -20.75 -12.69 10.19
CA ARG A 146 -21.98 -13.26 10.74
C ARG A 146 -23.19 -12.61 10.10
N ASP A 147 -24.10 -13.44 9.59
CA ASP A 147 -25.47 -13.03 9.34
C ASP A 147 -26.08 -12.63 10.68
N LEU A 148 -26.19 -11.33 10.92
CA LEU A 148 -27.04 -10.78 11.96
C LEU A 148 -28.49 -11.08 11.54
N ALA A 149 -28.92 -12.32 11.76
CA ALA A 149 -30.26 -12.78 11.45
C ALA A 149 -30.92 -13.24 12.75
N LYS A 150 -32.11 -12.69 13.01
CA LYS A 150 -32.99 -13.16 14.08
C LYS A 150 -34.18 -13.88 13.46
N ASP A 151 -34.83 -14.71 14.27
CA ASP A 151 -36.10 -15.31 13.91
C ASP A 151 -37.12 -14.20 13.59
N LYS A 152 -37.62 -14.18 12.35
CA LYS A 152 -38.50 -13.13 11.85
C LYS A 152 -39.90 -13.19 12.48
N ASP A 153 -40.32 -14.36 12.96
CA ASP A 153 -41.62 -14.52 13.62
C ASP A 153 -41.56 -13.95 15.05
N LEU A 154 -40.40 -14.06 15.71
CA LEU A 154 -40.17 -13.51 17.05
C LEU A 154 -39.72 -12.05 17.04
N PHE A 155 -39.01 -11.61 16.00
CA PHE A 155 -38.42 -10.26 15.88
C PHE A 155 -38.71 -9.65 14.51
N PRO A 156 -39.99 -9.35 14.19
CA PRO A 156 -40.38 -8.84 12.87
C PRO A 156 -39.79 -7.47 12.51
N GLU A 157 -39.41 -6.67 13.52
CA GLU A 157 -38.76 -5.36 13.34
C GLU A 157 -37.25 -5.45 13.11
N PHE A 158 -36.64 -6.63 13.26
CA PHE A 158 -35.21 -6.82 13.04
C PHE A 158 -34.93 -7.05 11.55
N ASP A 159 -35.00 -5.97 10.78
CA ASP A 159 -34.78 -5.94 9.34
C ASP A 159 -33.36 -5.46 8.97
N GLU A 160 -33.09 -5.37 7.67
CA GLU A 160 -31.79 -4.93 7.15
C GLU A 160 -31.46 -3.47 7.52
N ALA A 161 -32.48 -2.61 7.68
CA ALA A 161 -32.27 -1.22 8.07
C ALA A 161 -31.79 -1.12 9.51
N VAL A 162 -32.41 -1.86 10.44
CA VAL A 162 -31.95 -1.95 11.83
C VAL A 162 -30.53 -2.50 11.92
N VAL A 163 -30.20 -3.52 11.12
CA VAL A 163 -28.83 -4.05 11.07
C VAL A 163 -27.83 -2.99 10.57
N ALA A 164 -28.20 -2.17 9.58
CA ALA A 164 -27.36 -1.08 9.10
C ALA A 164 -27.17 0.00 10.18
N ASP A 165 -28.23 0.42 10.86
CA ASP A 165 -28.17 1.42 11.94
C ASP A 165 -27.30 0.96 13.12
N LEU A 166 -27.38 -0.33 13.48
CA LEU A 166 -26.53 -0.91 14.53
C LEU A 166 -25.05 -0.91 14.14
N ARG A 167 -24.73 -1.15 12.87
CA ARG A 167 -23.35 -1.08 12.36
C ARG A 167 -22.81 0.34 12.41
N GLU A 168 -23.57 1.30 11.88
CA GLU A 168 -23.22 2.72 11.91
C GLU A 168 -23.03 3.22 13.35
N SER A 169 -23.93 2.85 14.27
CA SER A 169 -23.80 3.23 15.68
C SER A 169 -22.54 2.68 16.33
N LEU A 170 -22.14 1.45 16.00
CA LEU A 170 -20.91 0.85 16.51
C LEU A 170 -19.67 1.52 15.92
N GLU A 171 -19.67 1.84 14.63
CA GLU A 171 -18.58 2.56 13.98
C GLU A 171 -18.37 3.96 14.58
N GLN A 172 -19.45 4.71 14.80
CA GLN A 172 -19.41 6.02 15.45
C GLN A 172 -18.92 5.93 16.90
N PHE A 173 -19.34 4.90 17.65
CA PHE A 173 -18.88 4.66 19.01
C PHE A 173 -17.37 4.36 19.06
N LEU A 174 -16.87 3.53 18.14
CA LEU A 174 -15.44 3.22 18.05
C LEU A 174 -14.63 4.46 17.67
N ASP A 175 -15.09 5.26 16.71
CA ASP A 175 -14.44 6.51 16.33
C ASP A 175 -14.37 7.49 17.51
N GLN A 176 -15.46 7.62 18.27
CA GLN A 176 -15.50 8.42 19.48
C GLN A 176 -14.49 7.94 20.53
N ILE A 177 -14.42 6.63 20.83
CA ILE A 177 -13.49 6.11 21.85
C ILE A 177 -12.04 6.38 21.45
N VAL A 178 -11.69 6.12 20.19
CA VAL A 178 -10.31 6.18 19.73
C VAL A 178 -9.81 7.62 19.60
N TRP A 179 -10.67 8.54 19.17
CA TRP A 179 -10.25 9.89 18.79
C TRP A 179 -10.72 10.99 19.72
N SER A 180 -11.57 10.70 20.72
CA SER A 180 -11.89 11.69 21.74
C SER A 180 -10.75 11.82 22.75
N ASP A 181 -10.51 13.05 23.21
CA ASP A 181 -9.49 13.39 24.22
C ASP A 181 -9.76 12.79 25.62
N ALA A 182 -10.68 11.83 25.73
CA ALA A 182 -11.14 11.25 27.00
C ALA A 182 -10.44 9.94 27.39
N SER A 183 -9.40 9.51 26.67
CA SER A 183 -8.63 8.28 26.96
C SER A 183 -7.17 8.55 27.31
#